data_AF-A0A1I7HAA3-F1
#
_entry.id   AF-A0A1I7HAA3-F1
#
_cell.length_a   1.000
_cell.length_b   1.000
_cell.length_c   1.000
_cell.angle_alpha   90.00
_cell.angle_beta   90.00
_cell.angle_gamma   90.00
#
_symmetry.space_group_name_H-M   'P 1'
#
loop_
_entity.id
_entity.type
_entity.pdbx_description
1 polymer ?
#
loop_
_entity_poly.entity_id
_entity_poly.type
_entity_poly.pdbx_seq_one_letter_code
_entity_poly.pdbx_strand_id
1 'polypeptide(L)' 'MPKRISALENVSGAVSAGQKKFVSYKEGKDLYSVGLHTFEQLAKDAGAVYHIKRRVLVNTQKVDEYLENFCDSNN' A
#
# COMPACT_ATOMS: atom_id res chain seq x y z
N MET A 1 -3.36 22.12 -15.42
CA MET A 1 -3.10 20.68 -15.32
C MET A 1 -3.86 20.15 -14.12
N PRO A 2 -4.70 19.10 -14.26
CA PRO A 2 -5.36 18.51 -13.10
C PRO A 2 -4.28 18.07 -12.11
N LYS A 3 -4.33 18.61 -10.89
CA LYS A 3 -3.37 18.32 -9.82
C LYS A 3 -3.41 16.81 -9.57
N ARG A 4 -2.23 16.18 -9.45
CA ARG A 4 -2.00 14.75 -9.10
C ARG A 4 -2.97 14.17 -8.04
N ILE A 5 -3.53 15.02 -7.19
CA ILE A 5 -4.54 14.71 -6.17
C ILE A 5 -5.74 13.95 -6.76
N SER A 6 -6.24 14.33 -7.96
CA SER A 6 -7.42 13.68 -8.55
C SER A 6 -7.16 12.23 -8.98
N ALA A 7 -5.91 11.82 -9.20
CA ALA A 7 -5.58 10.43 -9.51
C ALA A 7 -5.49 9.57 -8.24
N LEU A 8 -5.13 10.15 -7.09
CA LEU A 8 -4.99 9.44 -5.82
C LEU A 8 -6.34 9.12 -5.18
N GLU A 9 -7.33 10.03 -5.24
CA GLU A 9 -8.71 9.74 -4.79
C GLU A 9 -9.32 8.55 -5.53
N ASN A 10 -9.03 8.42 -6.83
CA ASN A 10 -9.47 7.26 -7.60
C ASN A 10 -8.72 5.97 -7.22
N VAL A 11 -7.45 6.07 -6.79
CA VAL A 11 -6.67 4.92 -6.33
C VAL A 11 -7.14 4.44 -4.97
N SER A 12 -7.37 5.32 -4.00
CA SER A 12 -7.90 4.94 -2.68
C SER A 12 -9.29 4.31 -2.81
N GLY A 13 -10.19 4.95 -3.57
CA GLY A 13 -11.52 4.41 -3.84
C GLY A 13 -11.49 3.04 -4.52
N ALA A 14 -10.59 2.83 -5.49
CA ALA A 14 -10.45 1.55 -6.17
C ALA A 14 -9.83 0.44 -5.29
N VAL A 15 -8.93 0.78 -4.36
CA VAL A 15 -8.37 -0.17 -3.39
C VAL A 15 -9.45 -0.58 -2.38
N SER A 16 -10.16 0.39 -1.80
CA SER A 16 -11.27 0.12 -0.87
C SER A 16 -12.43 -0.65 -1.53
N ALA A 17 -12.70 -0.41 -2.81
CA ALA A 17 -13.68 -1.17 -3.59
C ALA A 17 -13.18 -2.56 -4.03
N GLY A 18 -11.96 -2.96 -3.68
CA GLY A 18 -11.35 -4.24 -4.04
C GLY A 18 -10.97 -4.38 -5.52
N GLN A 19 -11.11 -3.32 -6.32
CA GLN A 19 -10.83 -3.30 -7.75
C GLN A 19 -9.33 -3.21 -8.06
N LYS A 20 -8.53 -2.63 -7.15
CA LYS A 20 -7.07 -2.52 -7.30
C LYS A 20 -6.36 -3.18 -6.10
N LYS A 21 -5.66 -4.30 -6.36
CA LYS A 21 -4.93 -5.07 -5.33
C LYS A 21 -3.45 -4.70 -5.19
N PHE A 22 -2.90 -4.01 -6.19
CA PHE A 22 -1.47 -3.73 -6.28
C PHE A 22 -1.20 -2.23 -6.39
N VAL A 23 -0.26 -1.76 -5.58
CA VAL A 23 0.20 -0.36 -5.58
C VAL A 23 1.72 -0.31 -5.70
N SER A 24 2.27 0.77 -6.24
CA SER A 24 3.71 1.03 -6.15
C SER A 24 4.07 1.55 -4.75
N TYR A 25 5.36 1.52 -4.36
CA TYR A 25 5.79 2.09 -3.08
C TYR A 25 5.40 3.57 -2.90
N LYS A 26 5.39 4.34 -3.99
CA LYS A 26 5.01 5.76 -3.96
C LYS A 26 3.52 5.94 -3.70
N GLU A 27 2.67 5.10 -4.29
CA GLU A 27 1.22 5.15 -4.03
C GLU A 27 0.90 4.57 -2.65
N GLY A 28 1.55 3.48 -2.27
CA GLY A 28 1.29 2.81 -0.99
C GLY A 28 1.70 3.65 0.22
N LYS A 29 2.83 4.37 0.17
CA LYS A 29 3.19 5.28 1.27
C LYS A 29 2.12 6.36 1.48
N ASP A 30 1.52 6.85 0.39
CA ASP A 30 0.49 7.88 0.44
C ASP A 30 -0.85 7.27 0.91
N LEU A 31 -1.17 6.05 0.47
CA LEU A 31 -2.37 5.30 0.86
C LEU A 31 -2.42 5.04 2.37
N TYR A 32 -1.30 4.61 2.96
CA TYR A 32 -1.19 4.33 4.40
C TYR A 32 -0.70 5.54 5.21
N SER A 33 -0.48 6.69 4.56
CA SER A 33 0.02 7.92 5.21
C SER A 33 1.31 7.71 6.04
N VAL A 34 2.25 6.93 5.52
CA VAL A 34 3.55 6.62 6.17
C VAL A 34 4.74 7.08 5.31
N GLY A 35 5.94 7.07 5.88
CA GLY A 35 7.18 7.32 5.14
C GLY A 35 7.45 6.26 4.06
N LEU A 36 8.15 6.63 2.98
CA LEU A 36 8.50 5.70 1.90
C LEU A 36 9.27 4.48 2.42
N HIS A 37 10.28 4.73 3.25
CA HIS A 37 11.12 3.68 3.82
C HIS A 37 10.33 2.80 4.80
N THR A 38 9.45 3.41 5.60
CA THR A 38 8.54 2.69 6.50
C THR A 38 7.61 1.76 5.73
N PHE A 39 6.99 2.25 4.65
CA PHE A 39 6.12 1.43 3.80
C PHE A 39 6.89 0.33 3.09
N GLU A 40 8.13 0.60 2.66
CA GLU A 40 8.99 -0.41 2.03
C GLU A 40 9.31 -1.54 3.01
N GLN A 41 9.67 -1.21 4.25
CA GLN A 41 9.95 -2.20 5.30
C GLN A 41 8.68 -2.98 5.65
N LEU A 42 7.56 -2.29 5.87
CA LEU A 42 6.26 -2.91 6.12
C LEU A 42 5.88 -3.91 5.03
N ALA A 43 6.02 -3.54 3.76
CA ALA A 43 5.71 -4.43 2.64
C ALA A 43 6.64 -5.66 2.58
N LYS A 44 7.92 -5.49 2.95
CA LYS A 44 8.88 -6.61 3.02
C LYS A 44 8.52 -7.55 4.16
N ASP A 45 8.23 -7.02 5.34
CA ASP A 45 7.88 -7.80 6.52
C ASP A 45 6.55 -8.54 6.32
N ALA A 46 5.59 -7.92 5.64
CA ALA A 46 4.33 -8.53 5.22
C ALA A 46 4.46 -9.56 4.09
N GLY A 47 5.65 -9.76 3.50
CA GLY A 47 5.82 -10.64 2.34
C GLY A 47 4.94 -10.24 1.14
N ALA A 48 4.68 -8.93 1.01
CA ALA A 48 3.74 -8.35 0.05
C ALA A 48 4.42 -7.76 -1.20
N VAL A 49 5.74 -7.88 -1.32
CA VAL A 49 6.55 -7.31 -2.41
C VAL A 49 6.63 -8.25 -3.61
N TYR A 50 6.24 -7.76 -4.78
CA TYR A 50 6.32 -8.45 -6.06
C TYR A 50 7.25 -7.71 -7.02
N HIS A 51 8.28 -8.39 -7.48
CA HIS A 51 9.22 -7.87 -8.46
C HIS A 51 8.79 -8.30 -9.86
N ILE A 52 8.37 -7.34 -10.69
CA ILE A 52 7.95 -7.58 -12.08
C ILE A 52 8.83 -6.75 -13.01
N LYS A 53 9.72 -7.43 -13.72
CA LYS A 53 10.72 -6.80 -14.62
C LYS A 53 11.53 -5.73 -13.87
N ARG A 54 11.25 -4.45 -14.13
CA ARG A 54 11.95 -3.28 -13.56
C ARG A 54 11.07 -2.49 -12.59
N ARG A 55 9.92 -3.03 -12.18
CA ARG A 55 8.99 -2.38 -11.26
C ARG A 55 8.70 -3.27 -10.05
N VAL A 56 8.41 -2.61 -8.95
CA VAL A 56 7.98 -3.25 -7.72
C VAL A 56 6.52 -2.92 -7.48
N LEU A 57 5.73 -3.94 -7.20
CA LEU A 57 4.34 -3.85 -6.80
C LEU A 57 4.20 -4.39 -5.37
N VAL A 58 3.35 -3.76 -4.59
CA VAL A 58 2.99 -4.17 -3.23
C VAL A 58 1.53 -4.58 -3.24
N ASN A 59 1.24 -5.77 -2.72
CA ASN A 59 -0.13 -6.23 -2.52
C ASN A 59 -0.68 -5.62 -1.24
N THR A 60 -1.69 -4.77 -1.35
CA THR A 60 -2.28 -4.08 -0.19
C THR A 60 -2.97 -5.04 0.77
N GLN A 61 -3.62 -6.09 0.26
CA GLN A 61 -4.36 -7.05 1.10
C GLN A 61 -3.44 -7.78 2.09
N LYS A 62 -2.22 -8.13 1.65
CA LYS A 62 -1.22 -8.74 2.52
C LYS A 62 -0.65 -7.77 3.55
N VAL A 63 -0.54 -6.49 3.17
CA VAL A 63 -0.12 -5.44 4.11
C VAL A 63 -1.19 -5.21 5.16
N ASP A 64 -2.46 -5.17 4.77
CA ASP A 64 -3.60 -5.05 5.68
C ASP A 64 -3.66 -6.23 6.66
N GLU A 65 -3.57 -7.47 6.15
CA GLU A 65 -3.50 -8.68 6.97
C GLU A 65 -2.32 -8.66 7.94
N TYR A 66 -1.15 -8.20 7.49
CA TYR A 66 -0.01 -8.00 8.38
C TYR A 66 -0.34 -6.98 9.46
N LEU A 67 -0.81 -5.78 9.12
CA LEU A 67 -1.13 -4.72 10.08
C LEU A 67 -2.18 -5.16 11.12
N GLU A 68 -3.19 -5.92 10.71
CA GLU A 68 -4.19 -6.48 11.63
C GLU A 68 -3.56 -7.40 12.69
N ASN A 69 -2.51 -8.15 12.33
CA ASN A 69 -1.76 -8.99 13.27
C ASN A 69 -0.86 -8.19 14.22
N PHE A 70 -0.48 -6.95 13.87
CA PHE A 70 0.26 -6.02 14.74
C PHE A 70 -0.65 -5.04 15.48
N CYS A 71 -1.98 -5.19 15.34
CA CYS A 71 -2.92 -4.43 16.15
C CYS A 71 -2.75 -4.86 17.61
N ASP A 72 -2.01 -4.05 18.37
CA ASP A 72 -1.82 -4.22 19.81
C ASP A 72 -3.20 -4.35 20.46
N SER A 73 -3.62 -5.58 20.73
CA SER A 73 -4.77 -5.88 21.58
C SER A 73 -4.38 -5.69 23.05
N ASN A 74 -3.60 -4.66 23.35
CA ASN A 74 -3.21 -4.28 24.68
C ASN A 74 -4.15 -3.15 25.13
N ASN A 75 -5.24 -3.58 25.76
CA ASN A 75 -6.15 -2.79 26.59
C ASN A 75 -5.38 -1.90 27.59
#